data_AF-A0A1C3KHW7-F1
#
_entry.id   AF-A0A1C3KHW7-F1
#
_cell.length_a   1.000
_cell.length_b   1.000
_cell.length_c   1.000
_cell.angle_alpha   90.00
_cell.angle_beta   90.00
_cell.angle_gamma   90.00
#
_symmetry.space_group_name_H-M   'P 1'
#
loop_
_entity.id
_entity.type
_entity.pdbx_description
1 polymer ?
#
loop_
_entity_poly.entity_id
_entity_poly.type
_entity_poly.pdbx_seq_one_letter_code
_entity_poly.pdbx_strand_id
1 'polypeptide(L)'
;MADISTSDFPSKNLYKILEESIDYNDINDYINNEGYETYAVSWSTNLQTKLESFLKSYISHASNDDHKKRCRDVFHILDDLIRKIKKSDNSEDLTYVEEAINNCIVSYVPAHGCDTSFRISVEDENIIENRKKIDDFMEDTIYINNKIEQINLSANCTDIRNYVETQKTLLNLMLTHDNDKYADILTFYGKSRNDKLDDIIVEITCNSSKQDGDVAIPGNSGESGASVGQISISLVFSLLGILIISFFSYNFTPFGPWLNTTLRKKNIFLKKFNAEENHEMLEDIPGFTHTSVRNKGYNMLYHSLEE
;
A
#
# COMPACT_ATOMS: atom_id res chain seq x y z
N MET A 1 -19.10 17.24 17.40
CA MET A 1 -18.62 17.06 16.01
C MET A 1 -17.88 15.73 16.00
N ALA A 2 -18.05 14.88 14.97
CA ALA A 2 -17.30 13.63 14.92
C ALA A 2 -15.80 13.95 14.77
N ASP A 3 -14.96 13.28 15.56
CA ASP A 3 -13.51 13.46 15.50
C ASP A 3 -12.97 12.67 14.31
N ILE A 4 -12.48 13.37 13.28
CA ILE A 4 -12.00 12.75 12.04
C ILE A 4 -10.56 12.29 12.23
N SER A 5 -10.25 11.10 11.75
CA SER A 5 -8.93 10.50 11.81
C SER A 5 -8.53 9.94 10.44
N THR A 6 -7.29 9.48 10.30
CA THR A 6 -6.85 8.88 9.03
C THR A 6 -7.53 7.53 8.73
N SER A 7 -8.19 6.88 9.69
CA SER A 7 -9.00 5.68 9.43
C SER A 7 -10.37 5.99 8.82
N ASP A 8 -10.82 7.25 8.89
CA ASP A 8 -12.08 7.69 8.28
C ASP A 8 -11.92 8.00 6.78
N PHE A 9 -10.68 7.96 6.28
CA PHE A 9 -10.38 8.17 4.88
C PHE A 9 -11.02 7.08 4.00
N PRO A 10 -11.76 7.46 2.94
CA PRO A 10 -12.47 6.51 2.10
C PRO A 10 -11.56 5.41 1.55
N SER A 11 -10.34 5.76 1.10
CA SER A 11 -9.41 4.81 0.51
C SER A 11 -9.02 3.69 1.47
N LYS A 12 -8.88 3.99 2.77
CA LYS A 12 -8.51 3.03 3.81
C LYS A 12 -9.71 2.28 4.35
N ASN A 13 -10.78 3.00 4.68
CA ASN A 13 -11.96 2.41 5.30
C ASN A 13 -12.63 1.42 4.34
N LEU A 14 -12.87 1.83 3.10
CA LEU A 14 -13.58 1.00 2.12
C LEU A 14 -12.71 -0.15 1.62
N TYR A 15 -11.41 0.06 1.48
CA TYR A 15 -10.50 -1.04 1.13
C TYR A 15 -10.40 -2.08 2.24
N LYS A 16 -10.40 -1.65 3.51
CA LYS A 16 -10.48 -2.58 4.65
C LYS A 16 -11.78 -3.40 4.62
N ILE A 17 -12.92 -2.77 4.37
CA ILE A 17 -14.20 -3.49 4.23
C ILE A 17 -14.14 -4.48 3.08
N LEU A 18 -13.48 -4.14 1.97
CA LEU A 18 -13.25 -5.05 0.84
C LEU A 18 -12.37 -6.24 1.24
N GLU A 19 -11.24 -6.01 1.90
CA GLU A 19 -10.35 -7.06 2.41
C GLU A 19 -11.10 -8.03 3.35
N GLU A 20 -11.87 -7.49 4.29
CA GLU A 20 -12.68 -8.27 5.22
C GLU A 20 -13.79 -9.03 4.50
N SER A 21 -14.42 -8.45 3.46
CA SER A 21 -15.51 -9.10 2.73
C SER A 21 -15.08 -10.40 2.04
N ILE A 22 -13.82 -10.46 1.58
CA ILE A 22 -13.27 -11.62 0.88
C ILE A 22 -12.34 -12.46 1.75
N ASP A 23 -12.28 -12.22 3.06
CA ASP A 23 -11.31 -12.88 3.96
C ASP A 23 -9.88 -12.85 3.39
N TYR A 24 -9.45 -11.69 2.88
CA TYR A 24 -8.21 -11.54 2.10
C TYR A 24 -6.98 -12.10 2.83
N ASN A 25 -6.85 -11.81 4.13
CA ASN A 25 -5.69 -12.25 4.91
C ASN A 25 -5.61 -13.78 5.00
N ASP A 26 -6.74 -14.45 5.19
CA ASP A 26 -6.79 -15.91 5.35
C ASP A 26 -6.43 -16.62 4.03
N ILE A 27 -6.98 -16.16 2.89
CA ILE A 27 -6.62 -16.74 1.58
C ILE A 27 -5.19 -16.40 1.19
N ASN A 28 -4.71 -15.20 1.49
CA ASN A 28 -3.32 -14.81 1.28
C ASN A 28 -2.37 -15.67 2.11
N ASP A 29 -2.70 -15.95 3.36
CA ASP A 29 -1.89 -16.79 4.23
C ASP A 29 -1.86 -18.24 3.74
N TYR A 30 -2.97 -18.75 3.21
CA TYR A 30 -3.03 -20.05 2.54
C TYR A 30 -2.08 -20.11 1.33
N ILE A 31 -2.13 -19.09 0.44
CA ILE A 31 -1.29 -19.01 -0.76
C ILE A 31 0.21 -19.01 -0.40
N ASN A 32 0.59 -18.41 0.73
CA ASN A 32 1.99 -18.25 1.13
C ASN A 32 2.54 -19.39 2.02
N ASN A 33 1.69 -20.10 2.77
CA ASN A 33 2.16 -21.00 3.84
C ASN A 33 1.58 -22.42 3.76
N GLU A 34 0.92 -22.82 2.67
CA GLU A 34 0.26 -24.12 2.53
C GLU A 34 -0.72 -24.40 3.68
N GLY A 35 -1.81 -23.63 3.71
CA GLY A 35 -2.88 -23.88 4.69
C GLY A 35 -3.71 -25.13 4.34
N TYR A 36 -4.88 -25.27 4.95
CA TYR A 36 -5.78 -26.39 4.67
C TYR A 36 -6.45 -26.24 3.29
N GLU A 37 -6.21 -27.16 2.36
CA GLU A 37 -6.80 -27.15 1.00
C GLU A 37 -8.34 -26.98 1.02
N THR A 38 -8.99 -27.57 2.02
CA THR A 38 -10.45 -27.45 2.23
C THR A 38 -10.91 -26.00 2.43
N TYR A 39 -10.09 -25.15 3.03
CA TYR A 39 -10.38 -23.73 3.18
C TYR A 39 -10.39 -23.03 1.83
N ALA A 40 -9.34 -23.20 1.02
CA ALA A 40 -9.21 -22.53 -0.27
C ALA A 40 -10.25 -22.99 -1.29
N VAL A 41 -10.63 -24.27 -1.29
CA VAL A 41 -11.77 -24.78 -2.07
C VAL A 41 -13.08 -24.11 -1.66
N SER A 42 -13.35 -24.02 -0.36
CA SER A 42 -14.53 -23.33 0.17
C SER A 42 -14.53 -21.85 -0.18
N TRP A 43 -13.38 -21.18 -0.02
CA TRP A 43 -13.19 -19.79 -0.37
C TRP A 43 -13.48 -19.53 -1.85
N SER A 44 -12.89 -20.33 -2.74
CA SER A 44 -13.05 -20.22 -4.19
C SER A 44 -14.50 -20.39 -4.63
N THR A 45 -15.19 -21.36 -4.03
CA THR A 45 -16.62 -21.62 -4.31
C THR A 45 -17.52 -20.46 -3.86
N ASN A 46 -17.12 -19.74 -2.82
CA ASN A 46 -17.92 -18.69 -2.19
C ASN A 46 -17.45 -17.26 -2.51
N LEU A 47 -16.42 -17.07 -3.33
CA LEU A 47 -15.83 -15.75 -3.62
C LEU A 47 -16.87 -14.73 -4.11
N GLN A 48 -17.77 -15.15 -5.00
CA GLN A 48 -18.84 -14.29 -5.50
C GLN A 48 -19.77 -13.82 -4.36
N THR A 49 -20.27 -14.75 -3.55
CA THR A 49 -21.14 -14.46 -2.40
C THR A 49 -20.45 -13.57 -1.37
N LYS A 50 -19.14 -13.78 -1.15
CA LYS A 50 -18.29 -12.95 -0.29
C LYS A 50 -18.22 -11.51 -0.77
N LEU A 51 -18.02 -11.31 -2.08
CA LEU A 51 -17.99 -9.99 -2.71
C LEU A 51 -19.37 -9.31 -2.81
N GLU A 52 -20.45 -10.08 -2.84
CA GLU A 52 -21.80 -9.58 -3.17
C GLU A 52 -22.23 -8.38 -2.33
N SER A 53 -22.01 -8.45 -1.01
CA SER A 53 -22.39 -7.38 -0.08
C SER A 53 -21.66 -6.08 -0.40
N PHE A 54 -20.35 -6.17 -0.70
CA PHE A 54 -19.53 -5.02 -1.05
C PHE A 54 -19.98 -4.42 -2.38
N LEU A 55 -20.12 -5.24 -3.43
CA LEU A 55 -20.52 -4.79 -4.76
C LEU A 55 -21.89 -4.09 -4.73
N LYS A 56 -22.87 -4.67 -4.01
CA LYS A 56 -24.19 -4.07 -3.87
C LYS A 56 -24.14 -2.74 -3.11
N SER A 57 -23.40 -2.66 -2.02
CA SER A 57 -23.42 -1.50 -1.13
C SER A 57 -22.62 -0.31 -1.69
N TYR A 58 -21.51 -0.59 -2.38
CA TYR A 58 -20.53 0.45 -2.76
C TYR A 58 -20.36 0.64 -4.27
N ILE A 59 -20.99 -0.19 -5.10
CA ILE A 59 -20.92 -0.05 -6.56
C ILE A 59 -22.32 0.13 -7.14
N SER A 60 -23.22 -0.83 -6.91
CA SER A 60 -24.55 -0.82 -7.55
C SER A 60 -25.47 0.32 -7.09
N HIS A 61 -25.23 0.91 -5.90
CA HIS A 61 -26.03 2.01 -5.35
C HIS A 61 -25.22 3.30 -5.10
N ALA A 62 -23.98 3.37 -5.57
CA ALA A 62 -23.09 4.51 -5.33
C ALA A 62 -23.32 5.67 -6.32
N SER A 63 -22.86 6.87 -5.95
CA SER A 63 -22.81 8.01 -6.87
C SER A 63 -21.85 7.73 -8.06
N ASN A 64 -22.04 8.40 -9.20
CA ASN A 64 -21.42 8.01 -10.48
C ASN A 64 -19.88 8.01 -10.53
N ASP A 65 -19.18 8.72 -9.64
CA ASP A 65 -17.70 8.72 -9.64
C ASP A 65 -17.12 7.78 -8.57
N ASP A 66 -17.82 7.59 -7.45
CA ASP A 66 -17.42 6.65 -6.39
C ASP A 66 -17.40 5.20 -6.91
N HIS A 67 -18.32 4.81 -7.80
CA HIS A 67 -18.37 3.44 -8.32
C HIS A 67 -17.10 3.06 -9.08
N LYS A 68 -16.52 3.98 -9.88
CA LYS A 68 -15.36 3.66 -10.74
C LYS A 68 -14.12 3.38 -9.89
N LYS A 69 -13.91 4.19 -8.85
CA LYS A 69 -12.86 3.95 -7.87
C LYS A 69 -13.03 2.60 -7.19
N ARG A 70 -14.25 2.29 -6.73
CA ARG A 70 -14.54 0.99 -6.11
C ARG A 70 -14.33 -0.19 -7.03
N CYS A 71 -14.67 -0.09 -8.31
CA CYS A 71 -14.33 -1.11 -9.30
C CYS A 71 -12.82 -1.32 -9.44
N ARG A 72 -12.02 -0.25 -9.47
CA ARG A 72 -10.56 -0.35 -9.51
C ARG A 72 -9.99 -1.03 -8.26
N ASP A 73 -10.54 -0.76 -7.08
CA ASP A 73 -10.13 -1.44 -5.83
C ASP A 73 -10.42 -2.94 -5.88
N VAL A 74 -11.60 -3.32 -6.36
CA VAL A 74 -11.98 -4.73 -6.55
C VAL A 74 -11.06 -5.42 -7.55
N PHE A 75 -10.78 -4.81 -8.70
CA PHE A 75 -9.84 -5.40 -9.64
C PHE A 75 -8.44 -5.51 -9.06
N HIS A 76 -7.96 -4.48 -8.36
CA HIS A 76 -6.63 -4.49 -7.76
C HIS A 76 -6.46 -5.63 -6.74
N ILE A 77 -7.40 -5.82 -5.81
CA ILE A 77 -7.27 -6.86 -4.78
C ILE A 77 -7.32 -8.28 -5.38
N LEU A 78 -8.14 -8.48 -6.43
CA LEU A 78 -8.23 -9.76 -7.13
C LEU A 78 -6.97 -10.02 -7.97
N ASP A 79 -6.43 -9.00 -8.64
CA ASP A 79 -5.17 -9.10 -9.39
C ASP A 79 -3.97 -9.34 -8.48
N ASP A 80 -3.96 -8.75 -7.28
CA ASP A 80 -2.95 -9.01 -6.27
C ASP A 80 -2.93 -10.50 -5.87
N LEU A 81 -4.10 -11.09 -5.62
CA LEU A 81 -4.20 -12.52 -5.32
C LEU A 81 -3.70 -13.39 -6.49
N ILE A 82 -4.08 -13.08 -7.73
CA ILE A 82 -3.55 -13.79 -8.92
C ILE A 82 -2.03 -13.71 -8.98
N ARG A 83 -1.46 -12.52 -8.77
CA ARG A 83 0.00 -12.30 -8.79
C ARG A 83 0.68 -13.12 -7.69
N LYS A 84 0.09 -13.21 -6.51
CA LYS A 84 0.62 -14.00 -5.39
C LYS A 84 0.54 -15.50 -5.65
N ILE A 85 -0.56 -15.98 -6.24
CA ILE A 85 -0.69 -17.37 -6.70
C ILE A 85 0.42 -17.71 -7.69
N LYS A 86 0.63 -16.87 -8.71
CA LYS A 86 1.67 -17.09 -9.74
C LYS A 86 3.10 -17.07 -9.21
N LYS A 87 3.33 -16.37 -8.11
CA LYS A 87 4.64 -16.31 -7.42
C LYS A 87 4.82 -17.43 -6.38
N SER A 88 3.75 -18.14 -6.02
CA SER A 88 3.79 -19.23 -5.05
C SER A 88 4.45 -20.47 -5.65
N ASP A 89 5.22 -21.20 -4.84
CA ASP A 89 5.83 -22.47 -5.23
C ASP A 89 4.75 -23.52 -5.60
N ASN A 90 3.52 -23.37 -5.08
CA ASN A 90 2.38 -24.24 -5.34
C ASN A 90 1.41 -23.68 -6.38
N SER A 91 1.89 -22.84 -7.30
CA SER A 91 1.04 -22.22 -8.34
C SER A 91 0.20 -23.23 -9.14
N GLU A 92 0.73 -24.43 -9.42
CA GLU A 92 0.00 -25.50 -10.12
C GLU A 92 -1.21 -26.01 -9.32
N ASP A 93 -1.06 -26.18 -8.01
CA ASP A 93 -2.15 -26.62 -7.11
C ASP A 93 -3.19 -25.52 -6.88
N LEU A 94 -2.83 -24.25 -7.11
CA LEU A 94 -3.69 -23.08 -6.91
C LEU A 94 -4.50 -22.68 -8.17
N THR A 95 -4.41 -23.45 -9.25
CA THR A 95 -5.09 -23.16 -10.52
C THR A 95 -6.60 -22.97 -10.36
N TYR A 96 -7.26 -23.74 -9.49
CA TYR A 96 -8.69 -23.59 -9.21
C TYR A 96 -9.03 -22.27 -8.50
N VAL A 97 -8.14 -21.77 -7.64
CA VAL A 97 -8.30 -20.48 -6.97
C VAL A 97 -8.16 -19.35 -7.99
N GLU A 98 -7.14 -19.43 -8.85
CA GLU A 98 -6.94 -18.49 -9.95
C GLU A 98 -8.15 -18.49 -10.91
N GLU A 99 -8.69 -19.67 -11.25
CA GLU A 99 -9.89 -19.78 -12.10
C GLU A 99 -11.12 -19.12 -11.45
N ALA A 100 -11.34 -19.34 -10.15
CA ALA A 100 -12.44 -18.69 -9.42
C ALA A 100 -12.32 -17.16 -9.43
N ILE A 101 -11.11 -16.64 -9.26
CA ILE A 101 -10.84 -15.19 -9.33
C ILE A 101 -11.08 -14.67 -10.76
N ASN A 102 -10.55 -15.35 -11.77
CA ASN A 102 -10.73 -14.96 -13.17
C ASN A 102 -12.21 -14.95 -13.58
N ASN A 103 -12.98 -15.95 -13.15
CA ASN A 103 -14.43 -15.98 -13.36
C ASN A 103 -15.14 -14.79 -12.68
N CYS A 104 -14.70 -14.39 -11.49
CA CYS A 104 -15.22 -13.19 -10.84
C CYS A 104 -14.89 -11.92 -11.64
N ILE A 105 -13.64 -11.76 -12.10
CA ILE A 105 -13.19 -10.60 -12.88
C ILE A 105 -13.96 -10.48 -14.19
N VAL A 106 -14.15 -11.58 -14.91
CA VAL A 106 -14.71 -11.57 -16.28
C VAL A 106 -16.24 -11.50 -16.28
N SER A 107 -16.90 -12.14 -15.31
CA SER A 107 -18.37 -12.32 -15.35
C SER A 107 -19.08 -11.63 -14.19
N TYR A 108 -18.63 -11.86 -12.96
CA TYR A 108 -19.38 -11.44 -11.77
C TYR A 108 -19.27 -9.94 -11.50
N VAL A 109 -18.05 -9.41 -11.44
CA VAL A 109 -17.80 -7.99 -11.17
C VAL A 109 -18.42 -7.08 -12.24
N PRO A 110 -18.34 -7.40 -13.55
CA PRO A 110 -19.03 -6.63 -14.59
C PRO A 110 -20.56 -6.62 -14.49
N ALA A 111 -21.17 -7.71 -14.01
CA ALA A 111 -22.62 -7.75 -13.77
C ALA A 111 -23.09 -6.73 -12.72
N HIS A 112 -22.17 -6.22 -11.88
CA HIS A 112 -22.43 -5.18 -10.88
C HIS A 112 -22.08 -3.76 -11.34
N GLY A 113 -21.74 -3.55 -12.62
CA GLY A 113 -21.49 -2.23 -13.20
C GLY A 113 -20.02 -1.84 -13.33
N CYS A 114 -19.09 -2.79 -13.14
CA CYS A 114 -17.66 -2.56 -13.32
C CYS A 114 -17.18 -2.90 -14.73
N ASP A 115 -16.75 -1.90 -15.47
CA ASP A 115 -16.13 -2.10 -16.78
C ASP A 115 -14.71 -2.69 -16.62
N THR A 116 -14.38 -3.73 -17.39
CA THR A 116 -13.05 -4.37 -17.34
C THR A 116 -11.94 -3.45 -17.84
N SER A 117 -12.25 -2.38 -18.56
CA SER A 117 -11.29 -1.31 -18.90
C SER A 117 -10.75 -0.56 -17.68
N PHE A 118 -11.37 -0.70 -16.50
CA PHE A 118 -10.82 -0.18 -15.25
C PHE A 118 -9.67 -1.03 -14.70
N ARG A 119 -9.52 -2.26 -15.18
CA ARG A 119 -8.42 -3.17 -14.82
C ARG A 119 -7.14 -2.74 -15.54
N ILE A 120 -6.02 -2.92 -14.86
CA ILE A 120 -4.69 -2.57 -15.40
C ILE A 120 -4.06 -3.84 -15.98
N SER A 121 -3.70 -3.83 -17.27
CA SER A 121 -3.02 -4.95 -17.93
C SER A 121 -1.49 -4.82 -17.90
N VAL A 122 -0.93 -4.22 -16.85
CA VAL A 122 0.50 -3.95 -16.71
C VAL A 122 1.12 -5.04 -15.83
N GLU A 123 2.23 -5.63 -16.26
CA GLU A 123 2.93 -6.67 -15.50
C GLU A 123 3.87 -6.11 -14.43
N ASP A 124 4.26 -4.83 -14.55
CA ASP A 124 5.11 -4.13 -13.59
C ASP A 124 4.36 -3.85 -12.28
N GLU A 125 4.74 -4.60 -11.27
CA GLU A 125 4.26 -4.50 -9.89
C GLU A 125 4.45 -3.10 -9.30
N ASN A 126 5.56 -2.40 -9.58
CA ASN A 126 5.75 -1.04 -9.07
C ASN A 126 4.73 -0.07 -9.69
N ILE A 127 4.43 -0.23 -10.98
CA ILE A 127 3.42 0.59 -11.67
C ILE A 127 2.05 0.34 -11.03
N ILE A 128 1.66 -0.92 -10.82
CA ILE A 128 0.37 -1.28 -10.20
C ILE A 128 0.26 -0.67 -8.78
N GLU A 129 1.27 -0.85 -7.94
CA GLU A 129 1.27 -0.33 -6.56
C GLU A 129 1.24 1.20 -6.51
N ASN A 130 2.05 1.86 -7.35
CA ASN A 130 2.05 3.32 -7.42
C ASN A 130 0.72 3.85 -7.96
N ARG A 131 0.13 3.14 -8.92
CA ARG A 131 -1.18 3.46 -9.48
C ARG A 131 -2.26 3.44 -8.40
N LYS A 132 -2.25 2.41 -7.54
CA LYS A 132 -3.15 2.35 -6.37
C LYS A 132 -2.91 3.51 -5.40
N LYS A 133 -1.66 3.80 -5.03
CA LYS A 133 -1.34 4.92 -4.12
C LYS A 133 -1.82 6.26 -4.63
N ILE A 134 -1.65 6.53 -5.94
CA ILE A 134 -2.13 7.76 -6.57
C ILE A 134 -3.66 7.82 -6.47
N ASP A 135 -4.34 6.75 -6.87
CA ASP A 135 -5.80 6.68 -6.86
C ASP A 135 -6.39 6.86 -5.45
N ASP A 136 -5.78 6.21 -4.45
CA ASP A 136 -6.16 6.30 -3.02
C ASP A 136 -5.95 7.72 -2.48
N PHE A 137 -4.80 8.34 -2.77
CA PHE A 137 -4.49 9.69 -2.28
C PHE A 137 -5.40 10.76 -2.89
N MET A 138 -5.74 10.62 -4.17
CA MET A 138 -6.63 11.55 -4.85
C MET A 138 -8.05 11.51 -4.28
N GLU A 139 -8.57 10.32 -3.99
CA GLU A 139 -9.85 10.14 -3.28
C GLU A 139 -9.82 10.78 -1.89
N ASP A 140 -8.78 10.49 -1.11
CA ASP A 140 -8.64 11.03 0.24
C ASP A 140 -8.52 12.55 0.24
N THR A 141 -7.87 13.12 -0.77
CA THR A 141 -7.75 14.59 -0.91
C THR A 141 -9.12 15.24 -1.15
N ILE A 142 -9.99 14.63 -1.96
CA ILE A 142 -11.36 15.11 -2.15
C ILE A 142 -12.12 15.08 -0.81
N TYR A 143 -12.01 13.98 -0.07
CA TYR A 143 -12.63 13.86 1.25
C TYR A 143 -12.11 14.92 2.22
N ILE A 144 -10.80 15.12 2.29
CA ILE A 144 -10.14 16.10 3.17
C ILE A 144 -10.61 17.51 2.83
N ASN A 145 -10.59 17.89 1.55
CA ASN A 145 -11.02 19.21 1.11
C ASN A 145 -12.48 19.49 1.50
N ASN A 146 -13.35 18.48 1.39
CA ASN A 146 -14.76 18.58 1.79
C ASN A 146 -14.97 18.65 3.31
N LYS A 147 -14.00 18.22 4.12
CA LYS A 147 -14.07 18.13 5.58
C LYS A 147 -13.07 19.02 6.31
N ILE A 148 -12.41 19.94 5.60
CA ILE A 148 -11.25 20.68 6.09
C ILE A 148 -11.53 21.45 7.39
N GLU A 149 -12.71 22.06 7.54
CA GLU A 149 -13.10 22.76 8.78
C GLU A 149 -13.17 21.82 9.99
N GLN A 150 -13.71 20.61 9.79
CA GLN A 150 -13.83 19.60 10.86
C GLN A 150 -12.46 19.02 11.20
N ILE A 151 -11.65 18.74 10.17
CA ILE A 151 -10.27 18.27 10.32
C ILE A 151 -9.44 19.28 11.11
N ASN A 152 -9.54 20.57 10.78
CA ASN A 152 -8.79 21.62 11.48
C ASN A 152 -9.14 21.77 12.97
N LEU A 153 -10.27 21.21 13.41
CA LEU A 153 -10.69 21.18 14.82
C LEU A 153 -10.50 19.80 15.48
N SER A 154 -10.10 18.79 14.72
CA SER A 154 -9.92 17.43 15.20
C SER A 154 -8.68 17.30 16.08
N ALA A 155 -8.76 16.41 17.09
CA ALA A 155 -7.60 16.01 17.87
C ALA A 155 -6.53 15.31 17.02
N ASN A 156 -6.93 14.68 15.89
CA ASN A 156 -6.02 13.97 14.97
C ASN A 156 -5.54 14.86 13.81
N CYS A 157 -5.80 16.18 13.84
CA CYS A 157 -5.46 17.06 12.73
C CYS A 157 -3.98 16.99 12.33
N THR A 158 -3.09 16.97 13.33
CA THR A 158 -1.64 16.88 13.09
C THR A 158 -1.25 15.59 12.38
N ASP A 159 -1.87 14.46 12.74
CA ASP A 159 -1.61 13.18 12.11
C ASP A 159 -2.12 13.14 10.67
N ILE A 160 -3.30 13.72 10.43
CA ILE A 160 -3.86 13.90 9.09
C ILE A 160 -2.93 14.77 8.23
N ARG A 161 -2.47 15.91 8.73
CA ARG A 161 -1.52 16.78 8.02
C ARG A 161 -0.23 16.02 7.68
N ASN A 162 0.35 15.31 8.64
CA ASN A 162 1.60 14.57 8.44
C ASN A 162 1.45 13.47 7.39
N TYR A 163 0.31 12.76 7.40
CA TYR A 163 -0.01 11.78 6.37
C TYR A 163 -0.06 12.43 4.98
N VAL A 164 -0.77 13.55 4.84
CA VAL A 164 -0.93 14.26 3.58
C VAL A 164 0.41 14.74 3.02
N GLU A 165 1.24 15.41 3.83
CA GLU A 165 2.56 15.89 3.40
C GLU A 165 3.50 14.74 3.00
N THR A 166 3.42 13.61 3.71
CA THR A 166 4.22 12.42 3.40
C THR A 166 3.80 11.83 2.05
N GLN A 167 2.50 11.59 1.84
CA GLN A 167 1.99 11.03 0.58
C GLN A 167 2.25 11.97 -0.59
N LYS A 168 2.08 13.27 -0.38
CA LYS A 168 2.38 14.31 -1.37
C LYS A 168 3.82 14.26 -1.85
N THR A 169 4.78 14.15 -0.93
CA THR A 169 6.20 14.02 -1.28
C THR A 169 6.46 12.76 -2.11
N LEU A 170 5.89 11.62 -1.71
CA LEU A 170 6.04 10.36 -2.43
C LEU A 170 5.45 10.41 -3.84
N LEU A 171 4.24 10.95 -3.99
CA LEU A 171 3.56 11.09 -5.27
C LEU A 171 4.29 12.05 -6.21
N ASN A 172 4.81 13.18 -5.71
CA ASN A 172 5.60 14.10 -6.52
C ASN A 172 6.82 13.39 -7.14
N LEU A 173 7.49 12.52 -6.38
CA LEU A 173 8.60 11.71 -6.91
C LEU A 173 8.11 10.76 -8.00
N MET A 174 6.99 10.05 -7.79
CA MET A 174 6.43 9.11 -8.78
C MET A 174 6.03 9.84 -10.08
N LEU A 175 5.33 10.97 -9.96
CA LEU A 175 4.84 11.75 -11.09
C LEU A 175 5.96 12.46 -11.85
N THR A 176 7.12 12.71 -11.25
CA THR A 176 8.27 13.29 -11.95
C THR A 176 8.91 12.30 -12.94
N HIS A 177 8.91 11.00 -12.60
CA HIS A 177 9.58 9.97 -13.41
C HIS A 177 8.63 9.32 -14.42
N ASP A 178 7.37 9.14 -14.04
CA ASP A 178 6.45 8.19 -14.70
C ASP A 178 5.06 8.80 -14.98
N ASN A 179 4.96 10.14 -15.10
CA ASN A 179 3.67 10.86 -15.23
C ASN A 179 2.72 10.23 -16.27
N ASP A 180 3.25 9.89 -17.44
CA ASP A 180 2.47 9.35 -18.56
C ASP A 180 1.77 8.02 -18.22
N LYS A 181 2.34 7.24 -17.30
CA LYS A 181 1.76 5.97 -16.84
C LYS A 181 0.54 6.14 -15.93
N TYR A 182 0.34 7.35 -15.38
CA TYR A 182 -0.71 7.66 -14.40
C TYR A 182 -1.69 8.73 -14.89
N ALA A 183 -1.53 9.18 -16.14
CA ALA A 183 -2.30 10.29 -16.71
C ALA A 183 -3.82 10.03 -16.72
N ASP A 184 -4.23 8.77 -16.90
CA ASP A 184 -5.62 8.35 -16.93
C ASP A 184 -6.31 8.54 -15.56
N ILE A 185 -5.64 8.17 -14.46
CA ILE A 185 -6.16 8.41 -13.11
C ILE A 185 -6.20 9.89 -12.77
N LEU A 186 -5.14 10.63 -13.10
CA LEU A 186 -5.12 12.08 -12.86
C LEU A 186 -6.30 12.74 -13.57
N THR A 187 -6.54 12.36 -14.83
CA THR A 187 -7.67 12.85 -15.63
C THR A 187 -9.02 12.47 -15.02
N PHE A 188 -9.15 11.25 -14.46
CA PHE A 188 -10.37 10.84 -13.77
C PHE A 188 -10.75 11.78 -12.61
N TYR A 189 -9.76 12.31 -11.89
CA TYR A 189 -9.97 13.30 -10.83
C TYR A 189 -9.96 14.75 -11.31
N GLY A 190 -10.11 14.97 -12.63
CA GLY A 190 -10.12 16.31 -13.23
C GLY A 190 -8.79 17.05 -13.13
N LYS A 191 -7.68 16.32 -13.01
CA LYS A 191 -6.32 16.87 -12.93
C LYS A 191 -5.56 16.70 -14.22
N SER A 192 -4.77 17.73 -14.54
CA SER A 192 -3.79 17.70 -15.62
C SER A 192 -2.47 17.10 -15.13
N ARG A 193 -1.70 16.52 -16.06
CA ARG A 193 -0.30 16.10 -15.84
C ARG A 193 0.60 17.24 -15.34
N ASN A 194 0.20 18.48 -15.62
CA ASN A 194 0.96 19.68 -15.26
C ASN A 194 0.46 20.35 -13.97
N ASP A 195 -0.63 19.87 -13.37
CA ASP A 195 -1.12 20.44 -12.13
C ASP A 195 -0.13 20.11 -11.01
N LYS A 196 0.24 21.11 -10.23
CA LYS A 196 1.06 20.87 -9.05
C LYS A 196 0.18 20.19 -8.01
N LEU A 197 0.68 19.13 -7.39
CA LEU A 197 -0.02 18.45 -6.29
C LEU A 197 -0.29 19.42 -5.11
N ASP A 198 0.54 20.46 -4.98
CA ASP A 198 0.34 21.59 -4.07
C ASP A 198 -1.01 22.29 -4.25
N ASP A 199 -1.51 22.39 -5.49
CA ASP A 199 -2.75 23.10 -5.81
C ASP A 199 -3.99 22.22 -5.57
N ILE A 200 -3.79 20.91 -5.32
CA ILE A 200 -4.86 19.92 -5.18
C ILE A 200 -5.34 19.81 -3.72
N ILE A 201 -4.45 20.09 -2.76
CA ILE A 201 -4.68 19.87 -1.32
C ILE A 201 -4.90 21.23 -0.66
N VAL A 202 -6.04 21.41 0.00
CA VAL A 202 -6.26 22.60 0.83
C VAL A 202 -5.31 22.55 2.03
N GLU A 203 -4.69 23.68 2.35
CA GLU A 203 -3.79 23.80 3.48
C GLU A 203 -4.50 23.44 4.79
N ILE A 204 -3.95 22.45 5.51
CA ILE A 204 -4.43 22.02 6.82
C ILE A 204 -3.75 22.88 7.88
N THR A 205 -4.50 23.72 8.59
CA THR A 205 -3.98 24.70 9.56
C THR A 205 -3.96 24.20 11.00
N CYS A 206 -4.72 23.15 11.34
CA CYS A 206 -4.84 22.58 12.69
C CYS A 206 -4.95 23.65 13.76
N ASN A 207 -6.16 24.15 13.92
CA ASN A 207 -6.45 25.15 14.92
C ASN A 207 -6.35 24.44 16.27
N SER A 208 -5.39 24.86 17.10
CA SER A 208 -5.38 24.43 18.49
C SER A 208 -6.76 24.77 19.06
N SER A 209 -7.56 23.76 19.41
CA SER A 209 -8.75 23.98 20.22
C SER A 209 -8.25 24.58 21.52
N LYS A 210 -8.36 25.91 21.68
CA LYS A 210 -8.46 26.49 23.00
C LYS A 210 -9.77 25.96 23.56
N GLN A 211 -9.74 24.78 24.18
CA GLN A 211 -10.69 24.47 25.22
C GLN A 211 -10.31 25.38 26.39
N ASP A 212 -10.68 26.65 26.26
CA ASP A 212 -10.61 27.62 27.34
C ASP A 212 -11.74 27.26 28.30
N GLY A 213 -11.38 26.42 29.26
CA GLY A 213 -12.16 26.11 30.44
C GLY A 213 -11.35 26.45 31.68
N ASP A 214 -10.54 27.52 31.65
CA ASP A 214 -10.03 28.09 32.89
C ASP A 214 -11.10 29.06 33.42
N VAL A 215 -11.86 28.58 34.40
CA VAL A 215 -12.75 29.43 35.19
C VAL A 215 -11.86 30.38 35.98
N ALA A 216 -11.68 31.59 35.46
CA ALA A 216 -11.06 32.69 36.19
C ALA A 216 -11.90 33.01 37.44
N ILE A 217 -11.38 32.67 38.62
CA ILE A 217 -11.77 33.28 39.89
C ILE A 217 -10.71 34.34 40.24
N PRO A 218 -11.09 35.62 40.47
CA PRO A 218 -10.11 36.65 40.80
C PRO A 218 -9.85 36.74 42.32
N GLY A 219 -8.59 36.96 42.68
CA GLY A 219 -8.11 37.37 44.01
C GLY A 219 -7.24 36.28 44.67
N ASN A 220 -6.05 36.54 45.20
CA ASN A 220 -5.46 37.77 45.73
C ASN A 220 -3.92 37.67 45.81
N SER A 221 -3.28 38.82 45.95
CA SER A 221 -1.85 39.15 46.08
C SER A 221 -0.94 38.25 46.94
N GLY A 222 0.31 38.10 46.50
CA GLY A 222 1.47 37.75 47.35
C GLY A 222 2.80 37.69 46.57
N GLU A 223 3.69 38.65 46.83
CA GLU A 223 5.04 38.77 46.25
C GLU A 223 6.04 37.71 46.75
N SER A 224 7.09 37.53 45.91
CA SER A 224 8.50 37.21 46.22
C SER A 224 8.95 35.75 46.27
N GLY A 225 10.08 35.49 45.57
CA GLY A 225 10.98 34.37 45.84
C GLY A 225 11.47 33.60 44.62
N ALA A 226 12.63 33.97 44.07
CA ALA A 226 13.36 33.18 43.09
C ALA A 226 13.86 31.85 43.68
N SER A 227 13.84 30.76 42.91
CA SER A 227 14.71 29.60 43.13
C SER A 227 14.79 28.72 41.88
N VAL A 228 15.97 28.70 41.28
CA VAL A 228 16.39 27.80 40.21
C VAL A 228 16.44 26.36 40.74
N GLY A 229 15.85 25.44 39.97
CA GLY A 229 16.33 24.06 39.85
C GLY A 229 15.86 23.06 40.91
N GLN A 230 14.71 22.43 40.67
CA GLN A 230 14.51 21.02 41.02
C GLN A 230 13.85 20.30 39.84
N ILE A 231 14.68 19.79 38.93
CA ILE A 231 14.24 18.77 37.96
C ILE A 231 13.87 17.54 38.80
N SER A 232 12.59 17.27 38.87
CA SER A 232 12.03 16.15 39.63
C SER A 232 12.64 14.84 39.15
N ILE A 233 13.30 14.14 40.08
CA ILE A 233 13.91 12.81 39.94
C ILE A 233 12.90 11.75 39.44
N SER A 234 11.61 12.07 39.37
CA SER A 234 10.53 11.22 38.84
C SER A 234 10.61 10.95 37.32
N LEU A 235 11.15 11.88 36.51
CA LEU A 235 11.18 11.71 35.04
C LEU A 235 12.26 10.72 34.56
N VAL A 236 13.35 10.56 35.31
CA VAL A 236 14.49 9.72 34.91
C VAL A 236 14.19 8.23 35.08
N PHE A 237 13.44 7.85 36.12
CA PHE A 237 13.08 6.45 36.37
C PHE A 237 12.03 5.91 35.38
N SER A 238 11.18 6.77 34.82
CA SER A 238 10.21 6.37 33.78
C SER A 238 10.92 5.93 32.49
N LEU A 239 11.95 6.66 32.06
CA LEU A 239 12.70 6.34 30.85
C LEU A 239 13.56 5.08 31.01
N LEU A 240 14.17 4.88 32.18
CA LEU A 240 14.94 3.66 32.47
C LEU A 240 14.06 2.40 32.54
N GLY A 241 12.85 2.51 33.08
CA GLY A 241 11.89 1.40 33.10
C GLY A 241 11.48 0.96 31.69
N ILE A 242 11.23 1.91 30.78
CA ILE A 242 10.88 1.63 29.39
C ILE A 242 12.05 0.93 28.67
N LEU A 243 13.30 1.34 28.91
CA LEU A 243 14.48 0.71 28.31
C LEU A 243 14.66 -0.73 28.77
N ILE A 244 14.43 -1.02 30.05
CA ILE A 244 14.54 -2.37 30.60
C ILE A 244 13.44 -3.27 30.04
N ILE A 245 12.19 -2.80 30.01
CA ILE A 245 11.06 -3.56 29.42
C ILE A 245 11.33 -3.84 27.93
N SER A 246 11.80 -2.83 27.18
CA SER A 246 12.17 -2.98 25.76
C SER A 246 13.28 -4.03 25.56
N PHE A 247 14.28 -4.08 26.45
CA PHE A 247 15.36 -5.07 26.41
C PHE A 247 14.86 -6.50 26.68
N PHE A 248 13.92 -6.69 27.62
CA PHE A 248 13.31 -7.99 27.87
C PHE A 248 12.37 -8.42 26.74
N SER A 249 11.56 -7.52 26.19
CA SER A 249 10.69 -7.82 25.03
C SER A 249 11.47 -8.14 23.76
N TYR A 250 12.67 -7.57 23.58
CA TYR A 250 13.56 -7.90 22.46
C TYR A 250 14.11 -9.35 22.53
N ASN A 251 14.40 -9.85 23.73
CA ASN A 251 14.98 -11.19 23.92
C ASN A 251 13.95 -12.32 24.11
N PHE A 252 12.74 -12.02 24.61
CA PHE A 252 11.72 -13.02 24.94
C PHE A 252 10.53 -13.09 23.96
N THR A 253 10.49 -12.25 22.94
CA THR A 253 9.46 -12.26 21.91
C THR A 253 10.13 -12.47 20.54
N PRO A 254 9.56 -13.21 19.58
CA PRO A 254 10.18 -13.47 18.28
C PRO A 254 10.32 -12.22 17.36
N PHE A 255 10.24 -11.01 17.93
CA PHE A 255 10.44 -9.74 17.25
C PHE A 255 11.91 -9.48 16.87
N GLY A 256 12.89 -10.02 17.59
CA GLY A 256 14.32 -9.84 17.26
C GLY A 256 14.68 -10.32 15.84
N PRO A 257 14.35 -11.57 15.46
CA PRO A 257 14.51 -12.05 14.09
C PRO A 257 13.71 -11.25 13.05
N TRP A 258 12.51 -10.76 13.40
CA TRP A 258 11.66 -9.97 12.50
C TRP A 258 12.22 -8.55 12.24
N LEU A 259 12.75 -7.87 13.26
CA LEU A 259 13.41 -6.57 13.13
C LEU A 259 14.74 -6.68 12.37
N ASN A 260 15.52 -7.73 12.62
CA ASN A 260 16.77 -7.95 11.90
C ASN A 260 16.51 -8.27 10.41
N THR A 261 15.46 -9.05 10.09
CA THR A 261 15.10 -9.35 8.69
C THR A 261 14.53 -8.13 7.95
N THR A 262 13.76 -7.27 8.61
CA THR A 262 13.25 -6.02 7.99
C THR A 262 14.35 -4.98 7.77
N LEU A 263 15.28 -4.80 8.71
CA LEU A 263 16.45 -3.93 8.54
C LEU A 263 17.45 -4.49 7.51
N ARG A 264 17.65 -5.81 7.46
CA ARG A 264 18.46 -6.48 6.43
C ARG A 264 17.85 -6.30 5.04
N LYS A 265 16.52 -6.36 4.89
CA LYS A 265 15.82 -6.05 3.63
C LYS A 265 16.04 -4.60 3.17
N LYS A 266 16.01 -3.62 4.09
CA LYS A 266 16.32 -2.21 3.75
C LYS A 266 17.78 -1.98 3.32
N ASN A 267 18.73 -2.69 3.93
CA ASN A 267 20.14 -2.57 3.56
C ASN A 267 20.47 -3.27 2.22
N ILE A 268 19.74 -4.34 1.87
CA ILE A 268 19.77 -4.96 0.53
C ILE A 268 19.16 -4.04 -0.52
N PHE A 269 18.05 -3.37 -0.20
CA PHE A 269 17.42 -2.36 -1.06
C PHE A 269 18.38 -1.22 -1.39
N LEU A 270 19.06 -0.65 -0.39
CA LEU A 270 20.05 0.43 -0.59
C LEU A 270 21.27 -0.04 -1.40
N LYS A 271 21.73 -1.28 -1.17
CA LYS A 271 22.82 -1.87 -1.98
C LYS A 271 22.43 -2.14 -3.42
N LYS A 272 21.16 -2.45 -3.70
CA LYS A 272 20.66 -2.67 -5.06
C LYS A 272 20.58 -1.36 -5.85
N PHE A 273 20.11 -0.28 -5.22
CA PHE A 273 20.16 1.08 -5.79
C PHE A 273 21.59 1.53 -6.13
N ASN A 274 22.56 1.30 -5.25
CA ASN A 274 23.96 1.70 -5.49
C ASN A 274 24.71 0.78 -6.48
N ALA A 275 24.26 -0.47 -6.67
CA ALA A 275 24.87 -1.38 -7.64
C ALA A 275 24.41 -1.07 -9.08
N GLU A 276 23.19 -0.56 -9.24
CA GLU A 276 22.61 -0.18 -10.54
C GLU A 276 23.19 1.16 -11.06
N GLU A 277 23.63 2.06 -10.16
CA GLU A 277 24.33 3.30 -10.52
C GLU A 277 25.77 3.08 -11.08
N ASN A 278 26.37 1.91 -10.85
CA ASN A 278 27.76 1.62 -11.25
C ASN A 278 27.90 0.77 -12.53
N HIS A 279 26.80 0.42 -13.20
CA HIS A 279 26.85 -0.46 -14.39
C HIS A 279 26.44 0.19 -15.73
N GLU A 280 26.20 1.50 -15.79
CA GLU A 280 25.92 2.22 -17.04
C GLU A 280 26.96 3.29 -17.38
N MET A 281 28.24 2.91 -17.47
CA MET A 281 29.21 3.65 -18.28
C MET A 281 30.29 2.70 -18.81
N LEU A 282 29.97 2.00 -19.91
CA LEU A 282 30.96 1.73 -20.96
C LEU A 282 30.26 1.28 -22.23
N GLU A 283 29.95 2.26 -23.07
CA GLU A 283 29.60 2.06 -24.45
C GLU A 283 30.88 1.73 -25.26
N ASP A 284 30.72 0.74 -26.14
CA ASP A 284 31.37 0.60 -27.46
C ASP A 284 32.77 -0.03 -27.56
N ILE A 285 32.86 -1.21 -28.23
CA ILE A 285 33.71 -1.54 -29.41
C ILE A 285 33.18 -2.84 -30.06
N PRO A 286 32.79 -2.86 -31.37
CA PRO A 286 32.58 -4.10 -32.12
C PRO A 286 33.90 -4.53 -32.79
N GLY A 287 34.53 -5.59 -32.30
CA GLY A 287 35.80 -6.11 -32.80
C GLY A 287 35.76 -7.61 -33.11
N PHE A 288 35.65 -7.94 -34.39
CA PHE A 288 35.72 -9.30 -34.93
C PHE A 288 37.15 -9.85 -34.85
N THR A 289 37.39 -11.00 -34.20
CA THR A 289 38.48 -11.92 -34.60
C THR A 289 38.06 -13.38 -34.36
N HIS A 290 38.05 -14.14 -35.45
CA HIS A 290 38.12 -15.60 -35.44
C HIS A 290 39.52 -16.04 -34.95
N THR A 291 39.60 -16.94 -33.97
CA THR A 291 40.60 -18.04 -33.98
C THR A 291 40.33 -19.16 -32.97
N SER A 292 40.29 -20.38 -33.53
CA SER A 292 40.71 -21.69 -33.00
C SER A 292 40.03 -22.39 -31.80
N VAL A 293 39.26 -23.43 -32.14
CA VAL A 293 39.45 -24.87 -31.77
C VAL A 293 39.70 -25.22 -30.30
N ARG A 294 38.74 -25.96 -29.68
CA ARG A 294 38.99 -27.32 -29.14
C ARG A 294 37.70 -28.08 -28.77
N ASN A 295 37.39 -29.09 -29.60
CA ASN A 295 36.77 -30.39 -29.31
C ASN A 295 36.04 -30.62 -27.97
N LYS A 296 34.72 -30.86 -28.06
CA LYS A 296 34.06 -31.93 -27.29
C LYS A 296 33.15 -32.70 -28.25
N GLY A 297 33.48 -33.98 -28.45
CA GLY A 297 32.78 -34.87 -29.37
C GLY A 297 31.41 -35.26 -28.84
N TYR A 298 30.41 -35.18 -29.72
CA TYR A 298 29.10 -35.78 -29.53
C TYR A 298 29.06 -37.08 -30.33
N ASN A 299 28.99 -38.22 -29.65
CA ASN A 299 28.70 -39.51 -30.28
C ASN A 299 27.19 -39.57 -30.53
N MET A 300 26.76 -39.44 -31.78
CA MET A 300 25.40 -39.80 -32.19
C MET A 300 25.46 -41.08 -33.01
N LEU A 301 24.78 -42.11 -32.51
CA LEU A 301 24.64 -43.42 -33.14
C LEU A 301 23.47 -43.33 -34.14
N TYR A 302 23.76 -43.46 -35.44
CA TYR A 302 22.71 -43.61 -36.46
C TYR A 302 22.46 -45.10 -36.70
N HIS A 303 21.20 -45.52 -36.58
CA HIS A 303 20.74 -46.76 -37.19
C HIS A 303 20.40 -46.48 -38.66
N SER A 304 21.08 -47.18 -39.58
CA SER A 304 20.70 -47.21 -40.99
C SER A 304 19.69 -48.33 -41.22
N LEU A 305 18.62 -48.03 -41.96
CA LEU A 305 17.77 -49.03 -42.60
C LEU A 305 18.46 -49.45 -43.91
N GLU A 306 18.64 -50.74 -44.12
CA GLU A 306 18.94 -51.32 -45.44
C GLU A 306 17.90 -52.39 -45.77
N GLU A 307 17.60 -52.49 -47.07
CA GLU A 307 16.68 -53.42 -47.74
C GLU A 307 17.06 -54.90 -47.61
#